data_AF-D8GI63-F1
#
_entry.id   AF-D8GI63-F1
#
_cell.length_a   1.000
_cell.length_b   1.000
_cell.length_c   1.000
_cell.angle_alpha   90.00
_cell.angle_beta   90.00
_cell.angle_gamma   90.00
#
_symmetry.space_group_name_H-M   'P 1'
#
loop_
_entity.id
_entity.type
_entity.pdbx_description
1 polymer ?
#
loop_
_entity_poly.entity_id
_entity_poly.type
_entity_poly.pdbx_seq_one_letter_code
_entity_poly.pdbx_strand_id
1 'polypeptide(L)'
;MNQFTCVFNELQLWSHISSDHPIFLKTVASLSNIKLPKPIVDGLNNIHNAFLKLYNNAVQLKKSTSTNPAQYTMHIKKLIDEFIYYDTRALSFYPQLLTFAKANKAWQELVRHIINEQAFMLELFKNLRQQIR
;
A
#
# COMPACT_ATOMS: atom_id res chain seq x y z
N MET A 1 -3.23 27.16 3.73
CA MET A 1 -2.92 25.83 3.15
C MET A 1 -2.11 25.05 4.19
N ASN A 2 -2.52 23.83 4.55
CA ASN A 2 -1.77 22.97 5.49
C ASN A 2 -0.50 22.45 4.77
N GLN A 3 0.68 22.65 5.36
CA GLN A 3 1.96 22.19 4.81
C GLN A 3 2.02 20.67 4.56
N PHE A 4 1.14 19.90 5.21
CA PHE A 4 1.05 18.45 5.07
C PHE A 4 -0.06 17.98 4.12
N THR A 5 -0.75 18.88 3.42
CA THR A 5 -1.83 18.48 2.49
C THR A 5 -1.33 17.49 1.44
N CYS A 6 -0.15 17.72 0.86
CA CYS A 6 0.46 16.80 -0.11
C CYS A 6 0.68 15.43 0.52
N VAL A 7 1.35 15.36 1.67
CA VAL A 7 1.61 14.11 2.41
C VAL A 7 0.33 13.33 2.69
N PHE A 8 -0.74 14.00 3.14
CA PHE A 8 -2.01 13.33 3.39
C PHE A 8 -2.70 12.82 2.13
N ASN A 9 -2.61 13.57 1.02
CA ASN A 9 -3.16 13.14 -0.25
C ASN A 9 -2.45 11.88 -0.75
N GLU A 10 -1.12 11.87 -0.69
CA GLU A 10 -0.33 10.69 -1.07
C GLU A 10 -0.61 9.51 -0.13
N LEU A 11 -0.62 9.72 1.19
CA LEU A 11 -0.97 8.66 2.16
C LEU A 11 -2.33 8.05 1.84
N GLN A 12 -3.36 8.87 1.61
CA GLN A 12 -4.70 8.39 1.31
C GLN A 12 -4.76 7.66 -0.03
N LEU A 13 -4.17 8.22 -1.08
CA LEU A 13 -4.17 7.62 -2.41
C LEU A 13 -3.48 6.25 -2.40
N TRP A 14 -2.22 6.21 -1.98
CA TRP A 14 -1.40 5.01 -2.10
C TRP A 14 -1.78 3.93 -1.10
N SER A 15 -2.25 4.27 0.10
CA SER A 15 -2.76 3.25 1.03
C SER A 15 -4.08 2.65 0.54
N HIS A 16 -4.93 3.42 -0.12
CA HIS A 16 -6.15 2.89 -0.72
C HIS A 16 -5.83 1.95 -1.89
N ILE A 17 -5.02 2.40 -2.85
CA ILE A 17 -4.55 1.59 -3.99
C ILE A 17 -3.90 0.28 -3.50
N SER A 18 -3.00 0.38 -2.52
CA SER A 18 -2.33 -0.79 -1.93
C SER A 18 -3.28 -1.76 -1.24
N SER A 19 -4.38 -1.24 -0.68
CA SER A 19 -5.43 -2.08 -0.10
C SER A 19 -6.25 -2.80 -1.18
N ASP A 20 -6.37 -2.24 -2.38
CA ASP A 20 -7.08 -2.84 -3.50
C ASP A 20 -6.25 -3.91 -4.24
N HIS A 21 -4.92 -3.77 -4.29
CA HIS A 21 -4.03 -4.73 -4.95
C HIS A 21 -4.31 -6.20 -4.59
N PRO A 22 -4.44 -6.57 -3.30
CA PRO A 22 -4.80 -7.94 -2.94
C PRO A 22 -6.18 -8.38 -3.42
N ILE A 23 -7.14 -7.47 -3.52
CA ILE A 23 -8.48 -7.76 -4.06
C ILE A 23 -8.36 -8.08 -5.55
N PHE A 24 -7.67 -7.24 -6.33
CA PHE A 24 -7.44 -7.47 -7.75
C PHE A 24 -6.73 -8.80 -8.01
N LEU A 25 -5.68 -9.10 -7.25
CA LEU A 25 -4.95 -10.36 -7.36
C LEU A 25 -5.84 -11.58 -7.10
N LYS A 26 -6.67 -11.56 -6.03
CA LYS A 26 -7.61 -12.66 -5.75
C LYS A 26 -8.67 -12.79 -6.84
N THR A 27 -9.21 -11.67 -7.31
CA THR A 27 -10.25 -11.66 -8.36
C THR A 27 -9.73 -12.19 -9.68
N VAL A 28 -8.59 -11.68 -10.16
CA VAL A 28 -8.00 -12.13 -11.43
C VAL A 28 -7.55 -13.58 -11.36
N ALA A 29 -7.01 -14.02 -10.20
CA ALA A 29 -6.69 -15.42 -9.99
C ALA A 29 -7.93 -16.32 -10.10
N SER A 30 -9.04 -15.94 -9.45
CA SER A 30 -10.32 -16.65 -9.54
C SER A 30 -10.84 -16.73 -10.97
N LEU A 31 -10.91 -15.59 -11.67
CA LEU A 31 -11.39 -15.51 -13.06
C LEU A 31 -10.50 -16.28 -14.04
N SER A 32 -9.22 -16.44 -13.72
CA SER A 32 -8.24 -17.16 -14.55
C SER A 32 -8.04 -18.63 -14.12
N ASN A 33 -8.87 -19.16 -13.23
CA ASN A 33 -8.72 -20.51 -12.66
C ASN A 33 -7.34 -20.78 -12.02
N ILE A 34 -6.69 -19.74 -11.49
CA ILE A 34 -5.42 -19.86 -10.77
C ILE A 34 -5.74 -20.15 -9.30
N LYS A 35 -5.48 -21.39 -8.87
CA LYS A 35 -5.69 -21.81 -7.48
C LYS A 35 -4.58 -21.28 -6.58
N LEU A 36 -4.87 -20.21 -5.85
CA LEU A 36 -3.96 -19.70 -4.82
C LEU A 36 -4.08 -20.53 -3.54
N PRO A 37 -2.97 -21.03 -2.96
CA PRO A 37 -3.01 -21.79 -1.72
C PRO A 37 -3.35 -20.88 -0.53
N LYS A 38 -3.92 -21.46 0.54
CA LYS A 38 -4.39 -20.72 1.71
C LYS A 38 -3.36 -19.72 2.29
N PRO A 39 -2.06 -20.05 2.45
CA PRO A 39 -1.08 -19.08 2.95
C PRO A 39 -0.93 -17.83 2.08
N ILE A 40 -1.10 -17.96 0.76
CA ILE A 40 -1.07 -16.83 -0.16
C ILE A 40 -2.32 -15.97 0.00
N VAL A 41 -3.49 -16.59 0.10
CA VAL A 41 -4.76 -15.88 0.33
C VAL A 41 -4.73 -15.14 1.67
N ASP A 42 -4.24 -15.78 2.72
CA ASP A 42 -4.12 -15.17 4.05
C ASP A 42 -3.10 -14.01 4.03
N GLY A 43 -1.97 -14.17 3.33
CA GLY A 43 -1.01 -13.09 3.13
C GLY A 43 -1.60 -11.87 2.40
N LEU A 44 -2.35 -12.11 1.33
CA LEU A 44 -3.08 -11.07 0.59
C LEU A 44 -4.11 -10.35 1.48
N ASN A 45 -4.86 -11.10 2.30
CA ASN A 45 -5.81 -10.51 3.24
C ASN A 45 -5.11 -9.64 4.30
N ASN A 46 -3.96 -10.08 4.80
CA ASN A 46 -3.18 -9.31 5.77
C ASN A 46 -2.67 -7.98 5.18
N ILE A 47 -2.19 -8.00 3.93
CA ILE A 47 -1.77 -6.78 3.23
C ILE A 47 -2.96 -5.83 3.05
N HIS A 48 -4.10 -6.33 2.57
CA HIS A 48 -5.32 -5.54 2.40
C HIS A 48 -5.73 -4.85 3.70
N ASN A 49 -5.84 -5.62 4.79
CA ASN A 49 -6.27 -5.10 6.08
C ASN A 49 -5.29 -4.06 6.66
N ALA A 50 -3.98 -4.27 6.48
CA ALA A 50 -2.96 -3.33 6.96
C ALA A 50 -3.08 -1.98 6.25
N PHE A 51 -3.18 -1.98 4.92
CA PHE A 51 -3.29 -0.76 4.13
C PHE A 51 -4.66 -0.08 4.28
N LEU A 52 -5.75 -0.84 4.40
CA LEU A 52 -7.08 -0.27 4.67
C LEU A 52 -7.11 0.43 6.03
N LYS A 53 -6.48 -0.15 7.05
CA LYS A 53 -6.33 0.50 8.37
C LYS A 53 -5.51 1.79 8.24
N LEU A 54 -4.40 1.74 7.50
CA LEU A 54 -3.55 2.91 7.30
C LEU A 54 -4.28 4.05 6.58
N TYR A 55 -5.06 3.72 5.53
CA TYR A 55 -5.93 4.67 4.83
C TYR A 55 -6.90 5.35 5.80
N ASN A 56 -7.62 4.58 6.60
CA ASN A 56 -8.57 5.10 7.57
C ASN A 56 -7.90 6.02 8.60
N ASN A 57 -6.71 5.64 9.08
CA ASN A 57 -5.92 6.47 9.99
C ASN A 57 -5.49 7.79 9.33
N ALA A 58 -5.07 7.77 8.06
CA ALA A 58 -4.69 8.97 7.32
C ALA A 58 -5.89 9.90 7.07
N VAL A 59 -7.08 9.35 6.78
CA VAL A 59 -8.33 10.11 6.67
C VAL A 59 -8.69 10.78 7.98
N GLN A 60 -8.64 10.04 9.09
CA GLN A 60 -8.95 10.57 10.42
C GLN A 60 -7.95 11.66 10.83
N LEU A 61 -6.64 11.40 10.70
CA LEU A 61 -5.62 12.36 11.10
C LEU A 61 -5.72 13.66 10.27
N LYS A 62 -5.95 13.57 8.95
CA LYS A 62 -6.14 14.76 8.10
C LYS A 62 -7.27 15.66 8.64
N LYS A 63 -8.40 15.10 9.05
CA LYS A 63 -9.53 15.85 9.64
C LYS A 63 -9.11 16.56 10.93
N SER A 64 -8.38 15.88 11.81
CA SER A 64 -7.89 16.44 13.09
C SER A 64 -6.83 17.52 12.93
N THR A 65 -6.01 17.47 11.87
CA THR A 65 -4.93 18.46 11.65
C THR A 65 -5.39 19.81 11.10
N SER A 66 -6.68 19.98 10.81
CA SER A 66 -7.23 21.17 10.16
C SER A 66 -7.04 22.48 10.97
N THR A 67 -6.85 22.37 12.28
CA THR A 67 -6.74 23.53 13.20
C THR A 67 -5.32 23.83 13.68
N ASN A 68 -4.45 22.82 13.87
CA ASN A 68 -3.06 23.03 14.29
C ASN A 68 -2.10 21.95 13.74
N PRO A 69 -1.62 22.08 12.50
CA PRO A 69 -0.81 21.05 11.85
C PRO A 69 0.52 20.72 12.55
N ALA A 70 1.16 21.70 13.18
CA ALA A 70 2.49 21.55 13.78
C ALA A 70 2.49 20.52 14.93
N GLN A 71 1.41 20.46 15.71
CA GLN A 71 1.24 19.51 16.82
C GLN A 71 1.18 18.04 16.34
N TYR A 72 0.82 17.80 15.08
CA TYR A 72 0.62 16.45 14.53
C TYR A 72 1.82 15.94 13.73
N THR A 73 2.91 16.69 13.65
CA THR A 73 4.12 16.29 12.89
C THR A 73 4.60 14.88 13.24
N MET A 74 4.64 14.53 14.53
CA MET A 74 5.05 13.19 14.98
C MET A 74 4.06 12.09 14.54
N HIS A 75 2.76 12.38 14.57
CA HIS A 75 1.72 11.43 14.12
C HIS A 75 1.80 11.21 12.60
N ILE A 76 2.10 12.25 11.83
CA ILE A 76 2.29 12.17 10.39
C ILE A 76 3.53 11.33 10.06
N LYS A 77 4.67 11.61 10.73
CA LYS A 77 5.88 10.78 10.59
C LYS A 77 5.59 9.32 10.87
N LYS A 78 4.83 9.02 11.94
CA LYS A 78 4.42 7.66 12.28
C LYS A 78 3.61 6.99 11.17
N LEU A 79 2.64 7.69 10.55
CA LEU A 79 1.87 7.12 9.43
C LEU A 79 2.75 6.83 8.21
N ILE A 80 3.73 7.69 7.92
CA ILE A 80 4.69 7.43 6.84
C ILE A 80 5.57 6.22 7.16
N ASP A 81 6.07 6.13 8.40
CA ASP A 81 6.90 5.00 8.84
C ASP A 81 6.11 3.68 8.80
N GLU A 82 4.82 3.71 9.19
CA GLU A 82 3.90 2.57 9.05
C GLU A 82 3.66 2.20 7.57
N PHE A 83 3.49 3.20 6.68
CA PHE A 83 3.38 2.96 5.24
C PHE A 83 4.61 2.21 4.72
N ILE A 84 5.80 2.76 4.96
CA ILE A 84 7.07 2.19 4.50
C ILE A 84 7.23 0.76 5.02
N TYR A 85 6.88 0.53 6.28
CA TYR A 85 6.94 -0.80 6.88
C TYR A 85 6.03 -1.81 6.18
N TYR A 86 4.76 -1.47 5.99
CA TYR A 86 3.81 -2.37 5.34
C TYR A 86 4.16 -2.61 3.87
N ASP A 87 4.63 -1.58 3.19
CA ASP A 87 4.98 -1.69 1.79
C ASP A 87 6.23 -2.53 1.55
N THR A 88 7.25 -2.40 2.41
CA THR A 88 8.43 -3.28 2.38
C THR A 88 8.03 -4.75 2.52
N ARG A 89 7.04 -5.05 3.39
CA ARG A 89 6.51 -6.40 3.56
C ARG A 89 5.72 -6.87 2.34
N ALA A 90 4.93 -5.99 1.73
CA ALA A 90 4.18 -6.29 0.51
C ALA A 90 5.13 -6.59 -0.67
N LEU A 91 6.17 -5.78 -0.86
CA LEU A 91 7.23 -5.98 -1.85
C LEU A 91 8.02 -7.26 -1.65
N SER A 92 8.21 -7.69 -0.39
CA SER A 92 8.81 -8.99 -0.09
C SER A 92 7.85 -10.16 -0.39
N PHE A 93 6.55 -9.93 -0.31
CA PHE A 93 5.51 -10.94 -0.50
C PHE A 93 5.16 -11.16 -1.98
N TYR A 94 4.93 -10.10 -2.77
CA TYR A 94 4.41 -10.22 -4.13
C TYR A 94 5.25 -11.03 -5.14
N PRO A 95 6.60 -11.04 -5.09
CA PRO A 95 7.41 -11.80 -6.04
C PRO A 95 7.09 -13.29 -6.08
N GLN A 96 6.65 -13.88 -4.97
CA GLN A 96 6.26 -15.30 -4.94
C GLN A 96 5.03 -15.58 -5.82
N LEU A 97 4.19 -14.58 -6.09
CA LEU A 97 3.01 -14.71 -6.93
C LEU A 97 3.36 -14.99 -8.41
N LEU A 98 4.56 -14.60 -8.83
CA LEU A 98 5.08 -14.87 -10.18
C LEU A 98 5.35 -16.37 -10.40
N THR A 99 5.42 -17.17 -9.34
CA THR A 99 5.58 -18.63 -9.46
C THR A 99 4.30 -19.33 -9.93
N PHE A 100 3.13 -18.69 -9.76
CA PHE A 100 1.84 -19.22 -10.20
C PHE A 100 1.56 -18.85 -11.65
N ALA A 101 0.91 -19.76 -12.37
CA ALA A 101 0.39 -19.54 -13.72
C ALA A 101 1.43 -18.87 -14.66
N LYS A 102 2.65 -19.40 -14.72
CA LYS A 102 3.77 -18.83 -15.48
C LYS A 102 3.45 -18.56 -16.96
N ALA A 103 2.57 -19.38 -17.56
CA ALA A 103 2.12 -19.21 -18.94
C ALA A 103 1.03 -18.13 -19.12
N ASN A 104 0.34 -17.73 -18.05
CA ASN A 104 -0.68 -16.69 -18.10
C ASN A 104 -0.03 -15.30 -18.09
N LYS A 105 0.12 -14.72 -19.28
CA LYS A 105 0.76 -13.41 -19.46
C LYS A 105 0.05 -12.28 -18.71
N ALA A 106 -1.29 -12.30 -18.68
CA ALA A 106 -2.07 -11.27 -17.99
C ALA A 106 -1.83 -11.30 -16.47
N TRP A 107 -1.80 -12.50 -15.87
CA TRP A 107 -1.44 -12.68 -14.46
C TRP A 107 -0.02 -12.18 -14.17
N GLN A 108 0.94 -12.60 -14.99
CA GLN A 108 2.34 -12.23 -14.82
C GLN A 108 2.54 -10.71 -14.94
N GLU A 109 1.84 -10.07 -15.89
CA GLU A 109 1.90 -8.62 -16.07
C GLU A 109 1.25 -7.87 -14.91
N LEU A 110 0.07 -8.30 -14.45
CA LEU A 110 -0.60 -7.70 -13.29
C LEU A 110 0.28 -7.74 -12.03
N VAL A 111 0.91 -8.89 -11.75
CA VAL A 111 1.78 -9.02 -10.57
C VAL A 111 3.01 -8.10 -10.69
N ARG A 112 3.63 -8.02 -11.87
CA ARG A 112 4.78 -7.11 -12.09
C ARG A 112 4.37 -5.64 -11.98
N HIS A 113 3.24 -5.27 -12.56
CA HIS A 113 2.70 -3.93 -12.47
C HIS A 113 2.49 -3.50 -11.02
N ILE A 114 1.82 -4.33 -10.22
CA ILE A 114 1.64 -4.08 -8.78
C ILE A 114 2.98 -3.94 -8.06
N ILE A 115 3.96 -4.82 -8.32
CA ILE A 115 5.30 -4.71 -7.71
C ILE A 115 5.97 -3.38 -8.06
N ASN A 116 5.86 -2.93 -9.32
CA ASN A 116 6.45 -1.67 -9.77
C ASN A 116 5.77 -0.46 -9.13
N GLU A 117 4.45 -0.47 -8.99
CA GLU A 117 3.71 0.57 -8.28
C GLU A 117 4.11 0.63 -6.80
N GLN A 118 4.21 -0.53 -6.13
CA GLN A 118 4.69 -0.58 -4.74
C GLN A 118 6.12 -0.04 -4.62
N ALA A 119 7.03 -0.42 -5.54
CA ALA A 119 8.40 0.06 -5.51
C ALA A 119 8.49 1.57 -5.71
N PHE A 120 7.68 2.12 -6.61
CA PHE A 120 7.57 3.57 -6.82
C PHE A 120 7.13 4.28 -5.54
N MET A 121 6.05 3.83 -4.91
CA MET A 121 5.51 4.49 -3.73
C MET A 121 6.41 4.31 -2.49
N LEU A 122 7.14 3.21 -2.36
CA LEU A 122 8.14 3.06 -1.29
C LEU A 122 9.17 4.20 -1.34
N GLU A 123 9.72 4.48 -2.52
CA GLU A 123 10.69 5.56 -2.70
C GLU A 123 10.05 6.94 -2.51
N LEU A 124 8.82 7.15 -2.98
CA LEU A 124 8.05 8.35 -2.69
C LEU A 124 7.93 8.60 -1.19
N PHE A 125 7.52 7.60 -0.39
CA PHE A 125 7.32 7.78 1.04
C PHE A 125 8.62 7.94 1.82
N LYS A 126 9.71 7.28 1.41
CA LYS A 126 11.05 7.57 1.95
C LYS A 126 11.45 9.03 1.73
N ASN A 127 11.19 9.56 0.54
CA ASN A 127 11.48 10.96 0.21
C ASN A 127 10.60 11.92 1.04
N LEU A 128 9.29 11.66 1.13
CA LEU A 128 8.39 12.45 1.97
C LEU A 128 8.81 12.43 3.44
N ARG A 129 9.26 11.28 3.94
CA ARG A 129 9.73 11.13 5.33
C ARG A 129 10.91 12.02 5.67
N GLN A 130 11.83 12.21 4.73
CA GLN A 130 13.02 13.06 4.88
C GLN A 130 12.68 14.57 4.81
N GLN A 131 11.62 14.94 4.09
CA GLN A 131 11.20 16.34 3.96
C GLN A 131 10.53 16.88 5.22
N ILE A 132 9.97 16.01 6.07
CA ILE A 132 9.36 16.40 7.33
C ILE A 132 10.44 16.48 8.43
N ARG A 133 10.85 17.71 8.76
CA ARG A 133 11.79 18.01 9.85
C ARG A 133 11.24 17.66 11.22
#